data_AF-A0AAD3CIV2-F1
#
_entry.id   AF-A0AAD3CIV2-F1
#
_cell.length_a   1.000
_cell.length_b   1.000
_cell.length_c   1.000
_cell.angle_alpha   90.00
_cell.angle_beta   90.00
_cell.angle_gamma   90.00
#
_symmetry.space_group_name_H-M   'P 1'
#
loop_
_entity.id
_entity.type
_entity.pdbx_description
1 polymer ?
#
loop_
_entity_poly.entity_id
_entity_poly.type
_entity_poly.pdbx_seq_one_letter_code
_entity_poly.pdbx_strand_id
1 'polypeptide(L)'
;MGQMKQKLQKSVSREDRISALEIKLKRAESMSDSESVEHMTKAERAELKGLLEKREVFEEQYDPLSFTQEHLEFKAMHNNVFIQLAKYCQQARDKRELKNERINVFFLDGPDGGTASALIETGGFQESQCYVANRHESSCESLRNILPDENVIHAAASEALNVAMPIVLDGVKGTSAGEIDVDVSLSSEKDGAFANIDFGAYYFDGCGGFVPHIIGMISAALVREDYDSSMPIAIGYSLLGGNKDVVEKELAISQALSTIASSRNMR
;
A
#
# COMPACT_ATOMS: atom_id res chain seq x y z
N MET A 1 -12.13 -1.79 28.59
CA MET A 1 -11.85 -3.01 27.77
C MET A 1 -12.92 -3.35 26.73
N GLY A 2 -14.23 -3.10 26.93
CA GLY A 2 -15.27 -3.53 25.98
C GLY A 2 -15.41 -2.71 24.68
N GLN A 3 -15.22 -1.38 24.73
CA GLN A 3 -15.50 -0.50 23.60
C GLN A 3 -14.50 -0.61 22.45
N MET A 4 -13.24 -0.90 22.74
CA MET A 4 -12.18 -1.03 21.74
C MET A 4 -12.21 -2.37 21.01
N LYS A 5 -12.38 -3.49 21.74
CA LYS A 5 -12.69 -4.77 21.11
C LYS A 5 -13.92 -4.65 20.22
N GLN A 6 -14.95 -3.91 20.66
CA GLN A 6 -16.11 -3.62 19.82
C GLN A 6 -15.78 -2.74 18.62
N LYS A 7 -14.91 -1.73 18.71
CA LYS A 7 -14.52 -0.89 17.57
C LYS A 7 -13.69 -1.66 16.53
N LEU A 8 -12.71 -2.45 16.97
CA LEU A 8 -11.90 -3.30 16.09
C LEU A 8 -12.73 -4.44 15.50
N GLN A 9 -13.59 -5.08 16.29
CA GLN A 9 -14.57 -6.04 15.76
C GLN A 9 -15.53 -5.38 14.77
N LYS A 10 -15.91 -4.12 14.98
CA LYS A 10 -16.75 -3.37 14.03
C LYS A 10 -16.02 -3.03 12.74
N SER A 11 -14.73 -2.68 12.78
CA SER A 11 -13.95 -2.42 11.56
C SER A 11 -13.69 -3.71 10.78
N VAL A 12 -13.26 -4.78 11.46
CA VAL A 12 -13.09 -6.11 10.85
C VAL A 12 -14.43 -6.62 10.30
N SER A 13 -15.51 -6.58 11.10
CA SER A 13 -16.85 -6.98 10.64
C SER A 13 -17.38 -6.12 9.49
N ARG A 14 -16.98 -4.85 9.40
CA ARG A 14 -17.34 -3.97 8.30
C ARG A 14 -16.59 -4.36 7.03
N GLU A 15 -15.29 -4.59 7.11
CA GLU A 15 -14.48 -5.00 5.97
C GLU A 15 -14.87 -6.40 5.46
N ASP A 16 -15.17 -7.33 6.38
CA ASP A 16 -15.72 -8.64 6.05
C ASP A 16 -17.07 -8.49 5.34
N ARG A 17 -17.93 -7.55 5.79
CA ARG A 17 -19.24 -7.29 5.17
C ARG A 17 -19.11 -6.68 3.79
N ILE A 18 -18.18 -5.74 3.59
CA ILE A 18 -17.89 -5.17 2.26
C ILE A 18 -17.41 -6.28 1.33
N SER A 19 -16.42 -7.07 1.75
CA SER A 19 -15.84 -8.16 0.95
C SER A 19 -16.90 -9.18 0.54
N ALA A 20 -17.77 -9.57 1.47
CA ALA A 20 -18.88 -10.49 1.19
C ALA A 20 -19.86 -9.92 0.14
N LEU A 21 -20.17 -8.61 0.23
CA LEU A 21 -21.08 -7.93 -0.70
C LEU A 21 -20.43 -7.73 -2.08
N GLU A 22 -19.14 -7.44 -2.16
CA GLU A 22 -18.39 -7.32 -3.42
C GLU A 22 -18.29 -8.68 -4.14
N ILE A 23 -18.04 -9.78 -3.42
CA ILE A 23 -18.05 -11.14 -3.99
C ILE A 23 -19.44 -11.48 -4.54
N LYS A 24 -20.50 -11.13 -3.80
CA LYS A 24 -21.88 -11.36 -4.24
C LYS A 24 -22.23 -10.54 -5.49
N LEU A 25 -21.74 -9.30 -5.57
CA LEU A 25 -21.91 -8.44 -6.75
C LEU A 25 -21.18 -9.03 -7.97
N LYS A 26 -19.89 -9.39 -7.83
CA LYS A 26 -19.11 -9.99 -8.92
C LYS A 26 -19.73 -11.27 -9.46
N ARG A 27 -20.27 -12.13 -8.58
CA ARG A 27 -20.99 -13.35 -8.98
C ARG A 27 -22.29 -13.06 -9.73
N ALA A 28 -22.98 -11.97 -9.37
CA ALA A 28 -24.19 -11.55 -10.06
C ALA A 28 -23.90 -10.90 -11.43
N GLU A 29 -22.73 -10.30 -11.61
CA GLU A 29 -22.30 -9.68 -12.88
C GLU A 29 -21.69 -10.68 -13.87
N SER A 30 -21.02 -11.73 -13.37
CA SER A 30 -20.31 -12.70 -14.21
C SER A 30 -21.19 -13.79 -14.83
N MET A 31 -22.48 -13.88 -14.47
CA MET A 31 -23.37 -14.96 -14.90
C MET A 31 -24.76 -14.42 -15.23
N SER A 32 -24.88 -13.82 -16.43
CA SER A 32 -26.14 -13.31 -16.98
C SER A 32 -27.11 -14.39 -17.46
N ASP A 33 -26.67 -15.65 -17.57
CA ASP A 33 -27.49 -16.71 -18.17
C ASP A 33 -27.42 -18.02 -17.36
N SER A 34 -28.60 -18.46 -16.91
CA SER A 34 -28.91 -19.76 -16.30
C SER A 34 -28.89 -19.89 -14.76
N GLU A 35 -30.12 -19.95 -14.24
CA GLU A 35 -30.65 -20.67 -13.07
C GLU A 35 -30.09 -20.43 -11.65
N SER A 36 -30.96 -19.79 -10.85
CA SER A 36 -31.08 -19.81 -9.38
C SER A 36 -29.79 -19.68 -8.56
N VAL A 37 -29.30 -18.45 -8.43
CA VAL A 37 -28.35 -18.06 -7.37
C VAL A 37 -28.85 -16.77 -6.72
N GLU A 38 -28.67 -16.63 -5.40
CA GLU A 38 -29.08 -15.46 -4.61
C GLU A 38 -28.70 -14.13 -5.27
N HIS A 39 -29.66 -13.50 -5.94
CA HIS A 39 -29.47 -12.16 -6.49
C HIS A 39 -29.20 -11.16 -5.36
N MET A 40 -28.16 -10.35 -5.54
CA MET A 40 -27.89 -9.23 -4.65
C MET A 40 -29.09 -8.26 -4.67
N THR A 41 -29.71 -8.09 -3.51
CA THR A 41 -30.91 -7.27 -3.35
C THR A 41 -30.60 -5.78 -3.51
N LYS A 42 -31.63 -4.96 -3.77
CA LYS A 42 -31.49 -3.49 -3.80
C LYS A 42 -30.97 -2.93 -2.47
N ALA A 43 -31.38 -3.53 -1.35
CA ALA A 43 -30.91 -3.15 -0.02
C ALA A 43 -29.42 -3.43 0.17
N GLU A 44 -28.95 -4.61 -0.25
CA GLU A 44 -27.52 -4.97 -0.20
C GLU A 44 -26.66 -4.07 -1.11
N ARG A 45 -27.16 -3.67 -2.29
CA ARG A 45 -26.45 -2.70 -3.15
C ARG A 45 -26.35 -1.31 -2.51
N ALA A 46 -27.43 -0.85 -1.88
CA ALA A 46 -27.43 0.42 -1.16
C ALA A 46 -26.52 0.38 0.08
N GLU A 47 -26.51 -0.76 0.78
CA GLU A 47 -25.59 -1.02 1.90
C GLU A 47 -24.13 -0.99 1.42
N LEU A 48 -23.79 -1.75 0.36
CA LEU A 48 -22.44 -1.75 -0.21
C LEU A 48 -22.02 -0.34 -0.62
N LYS A 49 -22.88 0.40 -1.32
CA LYS A 49 -22.62 1.80 -1.70
C LYS A 49 -22.31 2.67 -0.47
N GLY A 50 -23.14 2.62 0.56
CA GLY A 50 -22.92 3.41 1.79
C GLY A 50 -21.67 2.99 2.58
N LEU A 51 -21.30 1.71 2.52
CA LEU A 51 -20.08 1.20 3.15
C LEU A 51 -18.81 1.62 2.38
N LEU A 52 -18.88 1.67 1.04
CA LEU A 52 -17.82 2.15 0.15
C LEU A 52 -17.64 3.68 0.26
N GLU A 53 -18.73 4.46 0.30
CA GLU A 53 -18.65 5.91 0.54
C GLU A 53 -17.96 6.21 1.88
N LYS A 54 -18.29 5.46 2.93
CA LYS A 54 -17.62 5.59 4.23
C LYS A 54 -16.20 5.02 4.24
N ARG A 55 -15.80 4.25 3.23
CA ARG A 55 -14.48 3.61 3.10
C ARG A 55 -13.49 4.61 2.54
N GLU A 56 -13.94 5.39 1.57
CA GLU A 56 -13.20 6.55 1.05
C GLU A 56 -12.99 7.62 2.14
N VAL A 57 -13.96 7.77 3.06
CA VAL A 57 -13.91 8.70 4.20
C VAL A 57 -13.40 8.04 5.50
N PHE A 58 -12.88 6.80 5.44
CA PHE A 58 -12.43 6.13 6.65
C PHE A 58 -11.13 6.78 7.17
N GLU A 59 -11.26 7.68 8.14
CA GLU A 59 -10.18 8.05 9.04
C GLU A 59 -9.81 6.81 9.86
N GLU A 60 -8.69 6.19 9.52
CA GLU A 60 -8.08 5.15 10.33
C GLU A 60 -7.66 5.79 11.66
N GLN A 61 -8.49 5.65 12.69
CA GLN A 61 -8.18 6.16 14.02
C GLN A 61 -7.04 5.32 14.62
N TYR A 62 -5.81 5.69 14.30
CA TYR A 62 -4.62 5.13 14.91
C TYR A 62 -4.45 5.71 16.32
N ASP A 63 -4.64 4.88 17.34
CA ASP A 63 -4.45 5.25 18.75
C ASP A 63 -3.43 4.29 19.40
N PRO A 64 -2.14 4.69 19.50
CA PRO A 64 -1.10 3.80 20.01
C PRO A 64 -1.25 3.49 21.49
N LEU A 65 -1.92 4.36 22.26
CA LEU A 65 -2.15 4.17 23.70
C LEU A 65 -3.13 3.03 24.00
N SER A 66 -3.77 2.55 22.94
CA SER A 66 -4.86 1.59 23.02
C SER A 66 -4.42 0.16 22.67
N PHE A 67 -3.16 0.01 22.24
CA PHE A 67 -2.60 -1.28 21.88
C PHE A 67 -2.42 -2.18 23.09
N THR A 68 -2.77 -3.45 22.92
CA THR A 68 -2.51 -4.48 23.91
C THR A 68 -1.04 -4.89 23.87
N GLN A 69 -0.53 -5.49 24.94
CA GLN A 69 0.82 -6.05 24.98
C GLN A 69 1.06 -7.06 23.84
N GLU A 70 0.07 -7.91 23.56
CA GLU A 70 0.10 -8.87 22.44
C GLU A 70 0.26 -8.16 21.08
N HIS A 71 -0.41 -7.03 20.88
CA HIS A 71 -0.27 -6.25 19.65
C HIS A 71 1.14 -5.64 19.53
N LEU A 72 1.68 -5.11 20.63
CA LEU A 72 3.04 -4.57 20.66
C LEU A 72 4.09 -5.65 20.35
N GLU A 73 3.94 -6.84 20.93
CA GLU A 73 4.80 -8.00 20.65
C GLU A 73 4.70 -8.46 19.19
N PHE A 74 3.48 -8.53 18.65
CA PHE A 74 3.25 -8.82 17.24
C PHE A 74 3.94 -7.82 16.32
N LYS A 75 3.77 -6.51 16.57
CA LYS A 75 4.42 -5.44 15.82
C LYS A 75 5.95 -5.53 15.92
N ALA A 76 6.50 -5.80 17.10
CA ALA A 76 7.94 -5.96 17.28
C ALA A 76 8.52 -7.13 16.47
N MET A 77 7.82 -8.27 16.44
CA MET A 77 8.21 -9.43 15.61
C MET A 77 8.16 -9.09 14.12
N HIS A 78 7.10 -8.43 13.67
CA HIS A 78 6.94 -7.98 12.28
C HIS A 78 8.05 -7.02 11.85
N ASN A 79 8.34 -6.01 12.66
CA ASN A 79 9.42 -5.06 12.40
C ASN A 79 10.78 -5.77 12.33
N ASN A 80 11.04 -6.75 13.21
CA ASN A 80 12.27 -7.53 13.15
C ASN A 80 12.40 -8.30 11.84
N VAL A 81 11.33 -9.01 11.40
CA VAL A 81 11.35 -9.73 10.11
C VAL A 81 11.62 -8.77 8.95
N PHE A 82 10.94 -7.62 8.92
CA PHE A 82 11.17 -6.60 7.90
C PHE A 82 12.62 -6.08 7.90
N ILE A 83 13.18 -5.79 9.08
CA ILE A 83 14.59 -5.38 9.23
C ILE A 83 15.53 -6.43 8.64
N GLN A 84 15.32 -7.73 8.91
CA GLN A 84 16.18 -8.78 8.36
C GLN A 84 16.10 -8.84 6.82
N LEU A 85 14.89 -8.69 6.26
CA LEU A 85 14.70 -8.68 4.81
C LEU A 85 15.34 -7.45 4.17
N ALA A 86 15.19 -6.27 4.76
CA ALA A 86 15.85 -5.05 4.29
C ALA A 86 17.38 -5.19 4.34
N LYS A 87 17.94 -5.77 5.42
CA LYS A 87 19.38 -6.08 5.51
C LYS A 87 19.84 -7.07 4.45
N TYR A 88 19.03 -8.07 4.12
CA TYR A 88 19.33 -9.00 3.02
C TYR A 88 19.43 -8.25 1.69
N CYS A 89 18.49 -7.34 1.40
CA CYS A 89 18.54 -6.49 0.20
C CYS A 89 19.79 -5.61 0.15
N GLN A 90 20.17 -4.98 1.29
CA GLN A 90 21.42 -4.22 1.40
C GLN A 90 22.64 -5.09 1.05
N GLN A 91 22.76 -6.26 1.69
CA GLN A 91 23.90 -7.17 1.47
C GLN A 91 23.99 -7.66 0.02
N ALA A 92 22.85 -7.87 -0.64
CA ALA A 92 22.82 -8.26 -2.05
C ALA A 92 23.35 -7.16 -2.97
N ARG A 93 23.06 -5.89 -2.67
CA ARG A 93 23.61 -4.73 -3.40
C ARG A 93 25.11 -4.57 -3.15
N ASP A 94 25.54 -4.67 -1.89
CA ASP A 94 26.96 -4.55 -1.49
C ASP A 94 27.84 -5.56 -2.24
N LYS A 95 27.37 -6.82 -2.36
CA LYS A 95 28.11 -7.90 -3.04
C LYS A 95 28.33 -7.67 -4.53
N ARG A 96 27.52 -6.84 -5.18
CA ARG A 96 27.65 -6.56 -6.62
C ARG A 96 28.50 -5.33 -6.90
N GLU A 97 29.12 -4.72 -5.88
CA GLU A 97 29.93 -3.50 -5.98
C GLU A 97 29.19 -2.34 -6.68
N LEU A 98 27.85 -2.40 -6.70
CA LEU A 98 26.97 -1.42 -7.34
C LEU A 98 26.82 -0.23 -6.41
N LYS A 99 27.92 0.52 -6.29
CA LYS A 99 28.12 1.69 -5.42
C LYS A 99 27.91 1.35 -3.93
N ASN A 100 28.65 2.02 -3.04
CA ASN A 100 28.38 1.98 -1.60
C ASN A 100 27.07 2.70 -1.22
N GLU A 101 26.10 2.74 -2.14
CA GLU A 101 24.81 3.37 -1.92
C GLU A 101 23.97 2.42 -1.06
N ARG A 102 23.74 2.84 0.18
CA ARG A 102 22.87 2.13 1.09
C ARG A 102 21.45 2.14 0.54
N ILE A 103 20.66 1.11 0.83
CA ILE A 103 19.25 1.08 0.44
C ILE A 103 18.46 2.14 1.18
N ASN A 104 17.46 2.70 0.51
CA ASN A 104 16.38 3.40 1.19
C ASN A 104 15.29 2.40 1.54
N VAL A 105 14.55 2.67 2.62
CA VAL A 105 13.41 1.90 3.07
C VAL A 105 12.18 2.80 3.15
N PHE A 106 11.09 2.35 2.55
CA PHE A 106 9.79 3.01 2.63
C PHE A 106 8.89 2.23 3.58
N PHE A 107 8.14 2.91 4.45
CA PHE A 107 7.21 2.25 5.35
C PHE A 107 6.01 3.15 5.70
N LEU A 108 4.97 2.53 6.27
CA LEU A 108 3.88 3.22 6.93
C LEU A 108 4.13 3.21 8.44
N ASP A 109 3.81 4.31 9.11
CA ASP A 109 3.96 4.41 10.56
C ASP A 109 2.93 5.36 11.16
N GLY A 110 2.65 5.17 12.45
CA GLY A 110 1.79 6.05 13.24
C GLY A 110 2.54 7.24 13.85
N PRO A 111 1.83 8.10 14.61
CA PRO A 111 2.45 9.19 15.38
C PRO A 111 3.39 8.70 16.49
N ASP A 112 3.32 7.42 16.88
CA ASP A 112 4.25 6.81 17.84
C ASP A 112 5.61 6.43 17.23
N GLY A 113 5.73 6.42 15.90
CA GLY A 113 7.00 6.14 15.23
C GLY A 113 7.57 4.74 15.49
N GLY A 114 6.71 3.76 15.83
CA GLY A 114 7.16 2.45 16.29
C GLY A 114 7.99 1.69 15.25
N THR A 115 7.68 1.87 13.96
CA THR A 115 8.45 1.26 12.87
C THR A 115 9.74 2.04 12.60
N ALA A 116 9.67 3.37 12.58
CA ALA A 116 10.83 4.26 12.42
C ALA A 116 11.90 3.97 13.48
N SER A 117 11.51 3.98 14.76
CA SER A 117 12.40 3.67 15.88
C SER A 117 12.97 2.26 15.77
N ALA A 118 12.18 1.25 15.39
CA ALA A 118 12.69 -0.12 15.22
C ALA A 118 13.76 -0.20 14.12
N LEU A 119 13.53 0.44 12.97
CA LEU A 119 14.49 0.49 11.86
C LEU A 119 15.80 1.17 12.26
N ILE A 120 15.73 2.28 12.99
CA ILE A 120 16.91 3.05 13.40
C ILE A 120 17.65 2.34 14.53
N GLU A 121 16.97 2.09 15.65
CA GLU A 121 17.61 1.63 16.89
C GLU A 121 18.01 0.16 16.83
N THR A 122 17.17 -0.70 16.25
CA THR A 122 17.43 -2.15 16.16
C THR A 122 17.99 -2.53 14.79
N GLY A 123 17.48 -1.91 13.74
CA GLY A 123 17.94 -2.15 12.38
C GLY A 123 19.30 -1.52 12.07
N GLY A 124 19.67 -0.42 12.74
CA GLY A 124 20.89 0.32 12.44
C GLY A 124 20.84 1.08 11.11
N PHE A 125 19.63 1.33 10.59
CA PHE A 125 19.43 2.20 9.45
C PHE A 125 19.65 3.66 9.87
N GLN A 126 20.21 4.48 8.98
CA GLN A 126 20.27 5.92 9.22
C GLN A 126 18.90 6.54 8.97
N GLU A 127 18.56 7.60 9.71
CA GLU A 127 17.31 8.33 9.54
C GLU A 127 17.09 8.81 8.10
N SER A 128 18.16 9.22 7.42
CA SER A 128 18.16 9.63 6.00
C SER A 128 17.79 8.51 5.01
N GLN A 129 17.83 7.24 5.44
CA GLN A 129 17.44 6.08 4.64
C GLN A 129 15.97 5.71 4.84
N CYS A 130 15.30 6.29 5.83
CA CYS A 130 13.96 5.91 6.28
C CYS A 130 12.93 6.93 5.76
N TYR A 131 11.99 6.48 4.94
CA TYR A 131 10.99 7.33 4.29
C TYR A 131 9.57 6.87 4.65
N VAL A 132 8.70 7.83 4.91
CA VAL A 132 7.31 7.57 5.31
C VAL A 132 6.36 8.54 4.61
N ALA A 133 5.22 8.01 4.17
CA ALA A 133 4.09 8.82 3.75
C ALA A 133 2.90 8.52 4.67
N ASN A 134 2.27 9.57 5.19
CA ASN A 134 1.11 9.43 6.05
C ASN A 134 0.01 10.41 5.64
N ARG A 135 -1.25 9.98 5.73
CA ARG A 135 -2.43 10.81 5.39
C ARG A 135 -2.80 11.81 6.48
N HIS A 136 -2.24 11.65 7.67
CA HIS A 136 -2.52 12.50 8.83
C HIS A 136 -1.34 13.44 9.07
N GLU A 137 -1.59 14.75 8.95
CA GLU A 137 -0.55 15.77 9.19
C GLU A 137 0.00 15.67 10.62
N SER A 138 -0.84 15.39 11.61
CA SER A 138 -0.40 15.22 13.01
C SER A 138 0.58 14.05 13.19
N SER A 139 0.42 12.96 12.43
CA SER A 139 1.39 11.87 12.39
C SER A 139 2.69 12.31 11.71
N CYS A 140 2.60 13.09 10.62
CA CYS A 140 3.78 13.66 9.97
C CYS A 140 4.57 14.58 10.91
N GLU A 141 3.91 15.49 11.62
CA GLU A 141 4.52 16.36 12.63
C GLU A 141 5.23 15.55 13.72
N SER A 142 4.63 14.45 14.18
CA SER A 142 5.23 13.57 15.19
C SER A 142 6.48 12.86 14.62
N LEU A 143 6.38 12.32 13.42
CA LEU A 143 7.45 11.56 12.74
C LEU A 143 8.65 12.44 12.35
N ARG A 144 8.45 13.74 12.07
CA ARG A 144 9.53 14.71 11.83
C ARG A 144 10.43 14.96 13.06
N ASN A 145 10.01 14.53 14.25
CA ASN A 145 10.89 14.54 15.43
C ASN A 145 11.87 13.35 15.43
N ILE A 146 11.69 12.37 14.55
CA ILE A 146 12.48 11.13 14.44
C ILE A 146 13.22 11.06 13.09
N LEU A 147 12.60 11.57 12.03
CA LEU A 147 13.09 11.51 10.65
C LEU A 147 13.29 12.91 10.05
N PRO A 148 14.16 13.07 9.03
CA PRO A 148 14.30 14.33 8.32
C PRO A 148 12.99 14.80 7.69
N ASP A 149 12.78 16.11 7.61
CA ASP A 149 11.56 16.71 7.07
C ASP A 149 11.27 16.24 5.64
N GLU A 150 12.32 16.12 4.81
CA GLU A 150 12.23 15.66 3.43
C GLU A 150 11.81 14.19 3.28
N ASN A 151 11.95 13.39 4.34
CA ASN A 151 11.62 11.96 4.35
C ASN A 151 10.21 11.69 4.90
N VAL A 152 9.47 12.72 5.32
CA VAL A 152 8.12 12.63 5.89
C VAL A 152 7.12 13.44 5.07
N ILE A 153 6.30 12.73 4.29
CA ILE A 153 5.36 13.37 3.36
C ILE A 153 3.90 13.17 3.79
N HIS A 154 3.15 14.27 3.79
CA HIS A 154 1.71 14.26 4.00
C HIS A 154 0.98 13.89 2.70
N ALA A 155 0.84 12.59 2.45
CA ALA A 155 0.17 12.04 1.28
C ALA A 155 -0.25 10.59 1.53
N ALA A 156 -1.12 10.05 0.68
CA ALA A 156 -1.27 8.59 0.62
C ALA A 156 0.03 7.97 0.10
N ALA A 157 0.40 6.78 0.59
CA ALA A 157 1.60 6.08 0.11
C ALA A 157 1.58 5.82 -1.40
N SER A 158 0.43 5.48 -1.97
CA SER A 158 0.29 5.33 -3.42
C SER A 158 0.61 6.63 -4.16
N GLU A 159 0.18 7.79 -3.65
CA GLU A 159 0.46 9.11 -4.26
C GLU A 159 1.93 9.49 -4.11
N ALA A 160 2.51 9.25 -2.92
CA ALA A 160 3.91 9.56 -2.66
C ALA A 160 4.87 8.74 -3.54
N LEU A 161 4.51 7.50 -3.85
CA LEU A 161 5.32 6.57 -4.63
C LEU A 161 5.04 6.62 -6.14
N ASN A 162 3.91 7.18 -6.57
CA ASN A 162 3.50 7.14 -7.96
C ASN A 162 4.48 7.92 -8.85
N VAL A 163 4.88 7.33 -9.96
CA VAL A 163 5.55 8.04 -11.06
C VAL A 163 4.46 8.47 -12.03
N ALA A 164 4.42 9.75 -12.38
CA ALA A 164 3.52 10.22 -13.42
C ALA A 164 4.02 9.64 -14.75
N MET A 165 3.29 8.67 -15.30
CA MET A 165 3.61 8.17 -16.63
C MET A 165 3.36 9.31 -17.61
N PRO A 166 4.35 9.73 -18.43
CA PRO A 166 4.04 10.57 -19.57
C PRO A 166 3.05 9.77 -20.42
N ILE A 167 1.84 10.31 -20.61
CA ILE A 167 0.88 9.74 -21.54
C ILE A 167 1.50 9.88 -22.94
N VAL A 168 2.25 8.87 -23.37
CA VAL A 168 2.62 8.70 -24.77
C VAL A 168 1.39 8.12 -25.45
N LEU A 169 0.51 8.99 -25.95
CA LEU A 169 -0.49 8.61 -26.94
C LEU A 169 0.24 8.27 -28.24
N ASP A 170 0.87 7.09 -28.28
CA ASP A 170 1.44 6.57 -29.51
C ASP A 170 0.31 5.98 -30.36
N GLY A 171 -0.04 6.69 -31.43
CA GLY A 171 -0.71 6.09 -32.59
C GLY A 171 -2.23 6.13 -32.62
N VAL A 172 -2.82 7.32 -32.80
CA VAL A 172 -4.00 7.46 -33.68
C VAL A 172 -3.61 8.30 -34.88
N LYS A 173 -3.04 7.65 -35.91
CA LYS A 173 -3.07 8.19 -37.27
C LYS A 173 -4.51 8.09 -37.79
N GLY A 174 -5.34 9.04 -37.37
CA GLY A 174 -6.62 9.33 -37.99
C GLY A 174 -6.42 10.45 -39.00
N THR A 175 -6.26 10.09 -40.26
CA THR A 175 -6.36 11.04 -41.37
C THR A 175 -7.76 11.67 -41.43
N SER A 176 -7.79 12.86 -42.04
CA SER A 176 -8.93 13.62 -42.57
C SER A 176 -9.78 14.48 -41.62
N ALA A 177 -9.52 15.79 -41.77
CA ALA A 177 -10.49 16.89 -41.82
C ALA A 177 -11.50 17.02 -40.67
N GLY A 178 -11.09 17.80 -39.67
CA GLY A 178 -11.96 18.39 -38.67
C GLY A 178 -11.10 18.93 -37.53
N GLU A 179 -10.84 20.24 -37.54
CA GLU A 179 -10.23 20.93 -36.40
C GLU A 179 -11.14 20.73 -35.18
N ILE A 180 -10.70 19.85 -34.29
CA ILE A 180 -11.18 19.78 -32.92
C ILE A 180 -10.03 20.36 -32.10
N ASP A 181 -10.14 21.62 -31.69
CA ASP A 181 -9.35 22.18 -30.59
C ASP A 181 -9.77 21.44 -29.33
N VAL A 182 -9.18 20.26 -29.13
CA VAL A 182 -9.16 19.64 -27.80
C VAL A 182 -8.10 20.41 -27.05
N ASP A 183 -8.54 21.34 -26.20
CA ASP A 183 -7.73 21.88 -25.11
C ASP A 183 -7.40 20.72 -24.18
N VAL A 184 -6.41 19.92 -24.57
CA VAL A 184 -5.76 18.94 -23.70
C VAL A 184 -4.97 19.80 -22.72
N SER A 185 -5.63 20.21 -21.64
CA SER A 185 -4.92 20.62 -20.45
C SER A 185 -4.12 19.40 -20.02
N LEU A 186 -2.86 19.35 -20.46
CA LEU A 186 -1.82 18.52 -19.86
C LEU A 186 -1.75 18.99 -18.41
N SER A 187 -2.60 18.44 -17.54
CA SER A 187 -2.28 18.40 -16.14
C SER A 187 -1.00 17.59 -16.10
N SER A 188 0.13 18.30 -16.00
CA SER A 188 1.40 17.70 -15.62
C SER A 188 1.13 17.00 -14.29
N GLU A 189 0.71 15.74 -14.33
CA GLU A 189 0.64 14.93 -13.13
C GLU A 189 2.06 14.98 -12.59
N LYS A 190 2.21 15.65 -11.44
CA LYS A 190 3.51 15.75 -10.80
C LYS A 190 3.81 14.38 -10.26
N ASP A 191 5.03 13.93 -10.48
CA ASP A 191 5.58 12.78 -9.78
C ASP A 191 5.30 12.89 -8.27
N GLY A 192 5.02 11.74 -7.66
CA GLY A 192 4.98 11.60 -6.22
C GLY A 192 6.29 12.06 -5.59
N ALA A 193 6.23 12.53 -4.34
CA ALA A 193 7.40 13.07 -3.64
C ALA A 193 8.58 12.07 -3.58
N PHE A 194 8.31 10.76 -3.63
CA PHE A 194 9.30 9.69 -3.58
C PHE A 194 9.44 8.91 -4.89
N ALA A 195 8.83 9.40 -5.97
CA ALA A 195 8.82 8.75 -7.28
C ALA A 195 10.21 8.49 -7.88
N ASN A 196 11.23 9.24 -7.44
CA ASN A 196 12.61 9.13 -7.95
C ASN A 196 13.60 8.56 -6.91
N ILE A 197 13.09 8.07 -5.77
CA ILE A 197 13.93 7.44 -4.74
C ILE A 197 14.05 5.95 -5.03
N ASP A 198 15.27 5.42 -5.01
CA ASP A 198 15.53 3.98 -5.13
C ASP A 198 15.40 3.31 -3.76
N PHE A 199 14.33 2.54 -3.57
CA PHE A 199 14.07 1.78 -2.35
C PHE A 199 14.42 0.30 -2.52
N GLY A 200 15.13 -0.25 -1.54
CA GLY A 200 15.39 -1.69 -1.46
C GLY A 200 14.34 -2.47 -0.66
N ALA A 201 13.50 -1.78 0.10
CA ALA A 201 12.49 -2.41 0.94
C ALA A 201 11.26 -1.51 1.16
N TYR A 202 10.08 -2.14 1.23
CA TYR A 202 8.79 -1.50 1.45
C TYR A 202 8.01 -2.22 2.56
N TYR A 203 7.42 -1.47 3.49
CA TYR A 203 6.57 -2.02 4.56
C TYR A 203 5.21 -1.34 4.65
N PHE A 204 4.17 -2.03 4.18
CA PHE A 204 2.80 -1.54 4.10
C PHE A 204 1.95 -2.01 5.29
N ASP A 205 2.29 -1.51 6.48
CA ASP A 205 1.69 -1.90 7.76
C ASP A 205 0.85 -0.80 8.40
N GLY A 206 -0.32 -0.55 7.81
CA GLY A 206 -1.22 0.51 8.25
C GLY A 206 -2.39 0.71 7.31
N CYS A 207 -2.99 -0.39 6.82
CA CYS A 207 -4.11 -0.34 5.88
C CYS A 207 -5.30 -1.19 6.36
N GLY A 208 -5.36 -1.49 7.66
CA GLY A 208 -6.33 -2.43 8.23
C GLY A 208 -6.35 -3.83 7.58
N GLY A 209 -5.32 -4.21 6.83
CA GLY A 209 -5.31 -5.45 6.03
C GLY A 209 -6.18 -5.41 4.77
N PHE A 210 -6.55 -4.23 4.27
CA PHE A 210 -7.37 -4.12 3.06
C PHE A 210 -6.55 -4.33 1.78
N VAL A 211 -6.79 -5.46 1.14
CA VAL A 211 -5.99 -5.99 0.03
C VAL A 211 -5.85 -5.04 -1.18
N PRO A 212 -6.92 -4.46 -1.75
CA PRO A 212 -6.81 -3.50 -2.86
C PRO A 212 -5.94 -2.28 -2.56
N HIS A 213 -5.94 -1.75 -1.33
CA HIS A 213 -5.03 -0.65 -0.97
C HIS A 213 -3.57 -1.13 -0.95
N ILE A 214 -3.32 -2.30 -0.36
CA ILE A 214 -1.97 -2.90 -0.35
C ILE A 214 -1.47 -3.13 -1.78
N ILE A 215 -2.31 -3.71 -2.65
CA ILE A 215 -1.99 -3.91 -4.07
C ILE A 215 -1.74 -2.58 -4.79
N GLY A 216 -2.56 -1.55 -4.53
CA GLY A 216 -2.38 -0.22 -5.11
C GLY A 216 -1.04 0.41 -4.75
N MET A 217 -0.63 0.32 -3.48
CA MET A 217 0.67 0.82 -3.02
C MET A 217 1.83 0.02 -3.59
N ILE A 218 1.73 -1.32 -3.61
CA ILE A 218 2.74 -2.19 -4.23
C ILE A 218 2.88 -1.86 -5.73
N SER A 219 1.77 -1.63 -6.42
CA SER A 219 1.77 -1.26 -7.84
C SER A 219 2.47 0.08 -8.05
N ALA A 220 2.15 1.10 -7.25
CA ALA A 220 2.83 2.39 -7.30
C ALA A 220 4.33 2.27 -7.00
N ALA A 221 4.72 1.40 -6.07
CA ALA A 221 6.11 1.16 -5.71
C ALA A 221 6.93 0.49 -6.82
N LEU A 222 6.34 -0.47 -7.54
CA LEU A 222 7.08 -1.39 -8.41
C LEU A 222 6.90 -1.13 -9.92
N VAL A 223 5.83 -0.46 -10.32
CA VAL A 223 5.56 -0.15 -11.74
C VAL A 223 6.28 1.15 -12.11
N ARG A 224 7.63 1.16 -11.99
CA ARG A 224 8.50 2.31 -12.33
C ARG A 224 9.58 1.95 -13.35
N GLU A 225 9.74 2.74 -14.42
CA GLU A 225 10.56 2.35 -15.60
C GLU A 225 12.06 2.20 -15.29
N ASP A 226 12.50 2.86 -14.23
CA ASP A 226 13.88 2.92 -13.75
C ASP A 226 14.26 1.74 -12.84
N TYR A 227 13.37 0.77 -12.62
CA TYR A 227 13.63 -0.28 -11.67
C TYR A 227 14.67 -1.31 -12.16
N ASP A 228 15.78 -1.45 -11.44
CA ASP A 228 16.75 -2.52 -11.69
C ASP A 228 16.19 -3.87 -11.23
N SER A 229 15.64 -4.63 -12.17
CA SER A 229 15.07 -5.96 -11.93
C SER A 229 16.10 -7.00 -11.49
N SER A 230 17.39 -6.67 -11.50
CA SER A 230 18.46 -7.57 -11.09
C SER A 230 18.65 -7.62 -9.57
N MET A 231 18.08 -6.68 -8.82
CA MET A 231 18.22 -6.57 -7.36
C MET A 231 17.01 -7.07 -6.59
N PRO A 232 17.22 -7.77 -5.46
CA PRO A 232 16.11 -8.20 -4.62
C PRO A 232 15.44 -7.00 -3.94
N ILE A 233 14.12 -7.08 -3.81
CA ILE A 233 13.28 -6.14 -3.05
C ILE A 233 12.59 -6.90 -1.93
N ALA A 234 12.56 -6.30 -0.75
CA ALA A 234 11.72 -6.77 0.35
C ALA A 234 10.37 -6.04 0.33
N ILE A 235 9.27 -6.78 0.42
CA ILE A 235 7.93 -6.21 0.56
C ILE A 235 7.27 -6.90 1.74
N GLY A 236 7.02 -6.13 2.80
CA GLY A 236 6.21 -6.57 3.93
C GLY A 236 4.86 -5.87 3.94
N TYR A 237 3.86 -6.54 4.47
CA TYR A 237 2.52 -6.01 4.69
C TYR A 237 1.86 -6.77 5.84
N SER A 238 0.89 -6.14 6.50
CA SER A 238 0.13 -6.78 7.57
C SER A 238 -1.31 -7.02 7.13
N LEU A 239 -1.81 -8.22 7.43
CA LEU A 239 -3.20 -8.60 7.19
C LEU A 239 -3.95 -8.75 8.52
N LEU A 240 -5.20 -8.30 8.54
CA LEU A 240 -6.13 -8.49 9.66
C LEU A 240 -7.32 -9.34 9.18
N GLY A 241 -7.79 -10.26 10.03
CA GLY A 241 -8.93 -11.13 9.72
C GLY A 241 -8.88 -12.47 10.47
N GLY A 242 -9.90 -13.31 10.28
CA GLY A 242 -9.88 -14.71 10.74
C GLY A 242 -9.09 -15.63 9.79
N ASN A 243 -8.64 -16.78 10.26
CA ASN A 243 -7.67 -17.65 9.54
C ASN A 243 -7.99 -17.92 8.05
N LYS A 244 -9.26 -18.18 7.69
CA LYS A 244 -9.62 -18.46 6.29
C LYS A 244 -9.56 -17.22 5.39
N ASP A 245 -9.97 -16.07 5.92
CA ASP A 245 -9.99 -14.79 5.21
C ASP A 245 -8.56 -14.25 5.00
N VAL A 246 -7.66 -14.44 5.97
CA VAL A 246 -6.25 -14.05 5.82
C VAL A 246 -5.55 -14.80 4.68
N VAL A 247 -5.80 -16.10 4.52
CA VAL A 247 -5.19 -16.90 3.44
C VAL A 247 -5.66 -16.43 2.06
N GLU A 248 -6.96 -16.13 1.91
CA GLU A 248 -7.50 -15.62 0.64
C GLU A 248 -6.94 -14.23 0.31
N LYS A 249 -6.78 -13.37 1.33
CA LYS A 249 -6.15 -12.05 1.20
C LYS A 249 -4.68 -12.15 0.80
N GLU A 250 -3.91 -13.01 1.45
CA GLU A 250 -2.50 -13.26 1.14
C GLU A 250 -2.33 -13.80 -0.29
N LEU A 251 -3.18 -14.75 -0.70
CA LEU A 251 -3.15 -15.30 -2.05
C LEU A 251 -3.41 -14.22 -3.11
N ALA A 252 -4.39 -13.33 -2.87
CA ALA A 252 -4.69 -12.23 -3.79
C ALA A 252 -3.51 -11.25 -3.94
N ILE A 253 -2.85 -10.88 -2.83
CA ILE A 253 -1.65 -10.03 -2.87
C ILE A 253 -0.51 -10.75 -3.59
N SER A 254 -0.30 -12.04 -3.32
CA SER A 254 0.75 -12.84 -3.94
C SER A 254 0.55 -12.99 -5.46
N GLN A 255 -0.68 -13.15 -5.92
CA GLN A 255 -1.03 -13.17 -7.35
C GLN A 255 -0.77 -11.82 -8.02
N ALA A 256 -1.14 -10.72 -7.36
CA ALA A 256 -0.86 -9.38 -7.86
C ALA A 256 0.65 -9.12 -7.96
N LEU A 257 1.41 -9.44 -6.90
CA LEU A 257 2.88 -9.35 -6.89
C LEU A 257 3.51 -10.17 -8.01
N SER A 258 3.07 -11.41 -8.22
CA SER A 258 3.57 -12.27 -9.30
C SER A 258 3.32 -11.66 -10.68
N THR A 259 2.16 -11.03 -10.87
CA THR A 259 1.80 -10.35 -12.12
C THR A 259 2.68 -9.12 -12.34
N ILE A 260 2.86 -8.29 -11.31
CA ILE A 260 3.72 -7.10 -11.35
C ILE A 260 5.15 -7.52 -11.65
N ALA A 261 5.72 -8.45 -10.89
CA ALA A 261 7.08 -8.96 -11.08
C ALA A 261 7.30 -9.49 -12.51
N SER A 262 6.35 -10.27 -13.03
CA SER A 262 6.42 -10.80 -14.39
C SER A 262 6.43 -9.69 -15.45
N SER A 263 5.59 -8.67 -15.28
CA SER A 263 5.52 -7.52 -16.20
C SER A 263 6.82 -6.68 -16.22
N ARG A 264 7.62 -6.77 -15.16
CA ARG A 264 8.88 -6.02 -14.98
C ARG A 264 10.14 -6.87 -15.15
N ASN A 265 9.99 -8.14 -15.55
CA ASN A 265 11.10 -9.10 -15.64
C ASN A 265 11.89 -9.22 -14.32
N MET A 266 11.21 -9.07 -13.18
CA MET A 266 11.77 -9.36 -11.86
C MET A 266 11.74 -10.87 -11.62
N ARG A 267 12.74 -11.40 -10.94
CA ARG A 267 12.89 -12.84 -10.66
C ARG A 267 12.72 -13.17 -9.19
#